data_AF-A0A9W4TBK1-F1
#
_entry.id   AF-A0A9W4TBK1-F1
#
_cell.length_a   1.000
_cell.length_b   1.000
_cell.length_c   1.000
_cell.angle_alpha   90.00
_cell.angle_beta   90.00
_cell.angle_gamma   90.00
#
_symmetry.space_group_name_H-M   'P 1'
#
loop_
_entity.id
_entity.type
_entity.pdbx_description
1 polymer ?
#
loop_
_entity_poly.entity_id
_entity_poly.type
_entity_poly.pdbx_seq_one_letter_code
_entity_poly.pdbx_strand_id
1 'polypeptide(L)' 'KHRNLRGTLTSKIKESVFAIFGKNILPPINMKALALEINQ' A
#
# COMPACT_ATOMS: atom_id res chain seq x y z
N LYS A 1 -21.11 -11.65 -1.56
CA LYS A 1 -19.99 -11.61 -2.55
C LYS A 1 -19.43 -10.18 -2.71
N HIS A 2 -19.09 -9.48 -1.62
CA HIS A 2 -18.58 -8.08 -1.64
C HIS A 2 -17.06 -7.96 -1.80
N ARG A 3 -16.32 -9.06 -1.60
CA ARG A 3 -14.85 -9.07 -1.64
C ARG A 3 -14.29 -8.65 -3.00
N ASN A 4 -14.95 -9.06 -4.08
CA ASN A 4 -14.51 -8.76 -5.44
C ASN A 4 -14.63 -7.27 -5.79
N LEU A 5 -15.65 -6.59 -5.28
CA LEU A 5 -15.87 -5.15 -5.50
C LEU A 5 -14.87 -4.29 -4.72
N ARG A 6 -14.40 -4.78 -3.57
CA ARG A 6 -13.36 -4.10 -2.77
C ARG A 6 -11.96 -4.26 -3.37
N GLY A 7 -11.66 -5.44 -3.92
CA GLY A 7 -10.37 -5.70 -4.58
C GLY A 7 -10.09 -4.79 -5.78
N THR A 8 -11.13 -4.40 -6.52
CA THR A 8 -11.00 -3.48 -7.67
C THR A 8 -10.78 -2.03 -7.23
N LEU A 9 -11.48 -1.56 -6.19
CA LEU A 9 -11.31 -0.18 -5.69
C LEU A 9 -9.92 0.01 -5.05
N THR A 10 -9.49 -0.90 -4.20
CA THR A 10 -8.16 -0.82 -3.57
C THR A 10 -7.04 -0.89 -4.61
N SER A 11 -7.21 -1.69 -5.68
CA SER A 11 -6.21 -1.74 -6.78
C SER A 11 -6.11 -0.41 -7.52
N LYS A 12 -7.25 0.22 -7.85
CA LYS A 12 -7.27 1.53 -8.52
C LYS A 12 -6.59 2.61 -7.69
N ILE A 13 -6.90 2.68 -6.39
CA ILE A 13 -6.28 3.67 -5.49
C ILE A 13 -4.77 3.44 -5.42
N LYS A 14 -4.33 2.18 -5.28
CA LYS A 14 -2.91 1.81 -5.24
C LYS A 14 -2.19 2.24 -6.52
N GLU A 15 -2.79 1.98 -7.69
CA GLU A 15 -2.23 2.39 -8.98
C GLU A 15 -2.16 3.91 -9.13
N SER A 16 -3.21 4.65 -8.74
CA SER A 16 -3.20 6.12 -8.80
C SER A 16 -2.13 6.73 -7.89
N VAL A 17 -1.98 6.21 -6.67
CA VAL A 17 -0.93 6.67 -5.74
C VAL A 17 0.46 6.41 -6.34
N PHE A 18 0.72 5.23 -6.92
CA PHE A 18 2.01 4.95 -7.56
C PHE A 18 2.25 5.68 -8.88
N ALA A 19 1.20 6.08 -9.60
CA ALA A 19 1.33 6.92 -10.78
C ALA A 19 1.78 8.34 -10.40
N ILE A 20 1.22 8.90 -9.31
CA ILE A 20 1.55 10.26 -8.84
C ILE A 20 2.93 10.30 -8.19
N PHE A 21 3.18 9.36 -7.28
CA PHE A 21 4.40 9.34 -6.48
C PHE A 21 5.45 8.41 -7.06
N GLY A 22 5.30 7.80 -8.23
CA GLY A 22 6.27 6.82 -8.71
C GLY A 22 6.35 5.54 -7.86
N LYS A 23 6.65 4.42 -8.51
CA LYS A 23 6.73 3.11 -7.83
C LYS A 23 7.91 3.02 -6.84
N ASN A 24 8.87 3.94 -6.98
CA ASN A 24 10.18 3.89 -6.32
C ASN A 24 10.28 4.86 -5.13
N ILE A 25 9.23 5.66 -4.86
CA ILE A 25 9.23 6.65 -3.78
C ILE A 25 8.62 6.06 -2.50
N LEU A 26 7.99 4.88 -2.58
CA LEU A 26 7.61 4.18 -1.37
C LEU A 26 8.87 3.71 -0.62
N PRO A 27 8.99 4.00 0.68
CA PRO A 27 10.00 3.36 1.49
C PRO A 27 9.80 1.84 1.44
N PRO A 28 10.89 1.04 1.37
CA PRO A 28 10.79 -0.40 1.37
C PRO A 28 10.06 -0.86 2.64
N ILE A 29 9.03 -1.69 2.48
CA ILE A 29 8.33 -2.28 3.62
C ILE A 29 9.29 -3.28 4.28
N ASN A 30 9.88 -2.88 5.40
CA ASN A 30 10.67 -3.79 6.22
C ASN A 30 9.74 -4.79 6.91
N MET A 31 9.59 -5.99 6.34
CA MET A 31 8.77 -7.06 6.94
C MET A 31 9.37 -7.64 8.24
N LYS A 32 10.57 -7.21 8.61
CA LYS A 32 11.22 -7.51 9.90
C LYS A 32 11.19 -6.33 10.87
N ALA A 33 10.46 -5.25 10.53
CA ALA A 33 10.29 -4.12 11.42
C ALA A 33 9.71 -4.61 12.75
N LEU A 34 10.38 -4.27 13.85
CA LEU A 34 9.88 -4.57 15.18
C LEU A 34 8.60 -3.76 15.39
N ALA A 35 7.63 -4.30 16.12
CA ALA A 35 6.36 -3.62 16.41
C ALA A 35 6.52 -2.22 17.05
N LEU A 36 7.70 -1.96 17.62
CA LEU A 36 8.13 -0.67 18.16
C LEU A 36 8.28 0.42 17.07
N GLU A 37 8.68 0.05 15.85
CA GLU A 37 8.90 0.98 14.73
C GLU A 37 7.59 1.40 14.03
N ILE A 38 6.47 0.71 14.31
CA ILE A 38 5.17 0.93 13.65
C ILE A 38 4.27 1.89 14.46
N ASN A 39 4.56 2.11 15.76
CA ASN A 39 3.71 2.87 16.69
C ASN A 39 4.28 4.26 17.08
N GLN A 40 5.10 4.89 16.23
CA GLN A 40 5.53 6.29 16.46
C GLN A 40 4.61 7.31 15.80
#